data_AF-A0AA92QVQ2-F1
#
_entry.id   AF-A0AA92QVQ2-F1
#
_cell.length_a   1.000
_cell.length_b   1.000
_cell.length_c   1.000
_cell.angle_alpha   90.00
_cell.angle_beta   90.00
_cell.angle_gamma   90.00
#
_symmetry.space_group_name_H-M   'P 1'
#
loop_
_entity.id
_entity.type
_entity.pdbx_description
1 polymer ?
#
loop_
_entity_poly.entity_id
_entity_poly.type
_entity_poly.pdbx_seq_one_letter_code
_entity_poly.pdbx_strand_id
1 'polypeptide(L)'
;MSKVLTHSTKSYIKIFFVGILVGCICRLADYFPADTLWSFSSIQTLLGFWIITNTTIVLLSTSNICAGISSFLYMFGMTLSFYGLQAILGMFVPLFSGGFRFSLFVLFTLLSIPCAIAAYILYYWNREYIFNSILYSLPIGALAAEATAIFIYFLEHHTFLFQLLMDVVGVIVFFLLFYKRAKSKKIFIVASVISSLIVYFVFPW
;
A
#
# COMPACT_ATOMS: atom_id res chain seq x y z
N MET A 1 -11.93 -10.14 -14.00
CA MET A 1 -12.28 -9.09 -13.04
C MET A 1 -12.86 -7.94 -13.83
N SER A 2 -14.08 -7.49 -13.52
CA SER A 2 -14.65 -6.31 -14.18
C SER A 2 -13.82 -5.09 -13.78
N LYS A 3 -13.46 -4.27 -14.76
CA LYS A 3 -12.75 -3.01 -14.50
C LYS A 3 -13.77 -2.01 -13.95
N VAL A 4 -13.52 -1.47 -12.77
CA VAL A 4 -14.46 -0.61 -12.03
C VAL A 4 -14.07 0.86 -12.13
N LEU A 5 -12.76 1.14 -12.17
CA LEU A 5 -12.23 2.50 -12.22
C LEU A 5 -12.02 2.93 -13.68
N THR A 6 -12.82 3.89 -14.13
CA THR A 6 -12.77 4.45 -15.48
C THR A 6 -12.01 5.77 -15.51
N HIS A 7 -11.51 6.17 -16.68
CA HIS A 7 -10.92 7.50 -16.89
C HIS A 7 -12.01 8.58 -16.93
N SER A 8 -12.64 8.84 -15.79
CA SER A 8 -13.73 9.80 -15.62
C SER A 8 -13.62 10.54 -14.29
N THR A 9 -14.01 11.81 -14.28
CA THR A 9 -14.01 12.65 -13.07
C THR A 9 -14.81 12.02 -11.94
N LYS A 10 -15.93 11.35 -12.25
CA LYS A 10 -16.75 10.64 -11.25
C LYS A 10 -15.97 9.51 -10.57
N SER A 11 -15.17 8.74 -11.33
CA SER A 11 -14.33 7.67 -10.78
C SER A 11 -13.22 8.22 -9.88
N TYR A 12 -12.60 9.34 -10.30
CA TYR A 12 -11.55 10.01 -9.53
C TYR A 12 -12.06 10.62 -8.22
N ILE A 13 -13.24 11.24 -8.24
CA ILE A 13 -13.88 11.76 -7.02
C ILE A 13 -14.19 10.61 -6.06
N LYS A 14 -14.75 9.49 -6.57
CA LYS A 14 -15.04 8.31 -5.74
C LYS A 14 -13.79 7.76 -5.07
N ILE A 15 -12.70 7.56 -5.80
CA ILE A 15 -11.47 7.00 -5.21
C ILE A 15 -10.82 7.95 -4.22
N PHE A 16 -10.92 9.27 -4.44
CA PHE A 16 -10.47 10.27 -3.49
C PHE A 16 -11.25 10.18 -2.16
N PHE A 17 -12.58 10.06 -2.22
CA PHE A 17 -13.40 9.84 -1.02
C PHE A 17 -13.13 8.50 -0.33
N VAL A 18 -12.87 7.44 -1.10
CA VAL A 18 -12.41 6.16 -0.53
C VAL A 18 -11.09 6.36 0.21
N GLY A 19 -10.14 7.10 -0.38
CA GLY A 19 -8.89 7.48 0.28
C GLY A 19 -9.13 8.21 1.60
N ILE A 20 -10.01 9.23 1.61
CA ILE A 20 -10.39 9.97 2.83
C ILE A 20 -10.96 9.03 3.89
N LEU A 21 -11.90 8.15 3.51
CA LEU A 21 -12.52 7.21 4.45
C LEU A 21 -11.48 6.28 5.05
N VAL A 22 -10.58 5.74 4.22
CA VAL A 22 -9.51 4.86 4.68
C VAL A 22 -8.55 5.58 5.62
N GLY A 23 -8.14 6.81 5.30
CA GLY A 23 -7.25 7.57 6.18
C GLY A 23 -7.88 7.93 7.53
N CYS A 24 -9.19 8.22 7.56
CA CYS A 24 -9.94 8.33 8.81
C CYS A 24 -9.91 7.01 9.61
N ILE A 25 -10.18 5.87 8.96
CA ILE A 25 -10.13 4.56 9.63
C ILE A 25 -8.73 4.28 10.18
N CYS A 26 -7.68 4.51 9.40
CA CYS A 26 -6.31 4.32 9.85
C CYS A 26 -5.98 5.19 11.07
N ARG A 27 -6.45 6.44 11.12
CA ARG A 27 -6.24 7.30 12.29
C ARG A 27 -7.05 6.84 13.49
N LEU A 28 -8.27 6.34 13.29
CA LEU A 28 -9.06 5.76 14.38
C LEU A 28 -8.48 4.43 14.86
N ALA A 29 -7.77 3.70 14.01
CA ALA A 29 -7.06 2.48 14.40
C ALA A 29 -5.90 2.76 15.37
N ASP A 30 -5.34 3.98 15.39
CA ASP A 30 -4.32 4.41 16.35
C ASP A 30 -4.83 4.45 17.81
N TYR A 31 -6.14 4.33 18.06
CA TYR A 31 -6.66 4.13 19.42
C TYR A 31 -6.23 2.78 20.02
N PHE A 32 -5.86 1.81 19.18
CA PHE A 32 -5.28 0.54 19.63
C PHE A 32 -3.76 0.69 19.77
N PRO A 33 -3.20 0.60 20.98
CA PRO A 33 -1.81 0.93 21.26
C PRO A 33 -0.82 0.00 20.56
N ALA A 34 0.32 0.58 20.16
CA ALA A 34 1.40 -0.10 19.43
C ALA A 34 2.11 -1.19 20.24
N ASP A 35 2.01 -1.11 21.56
CA ASP A 35 2.73 -1.98 22.50
C ASP A 35 2.04 -3.34 22.70
N THR A 36 0.95 -3.58 21.99
CA THR A 36 0.19 -4.82 22.06
C THR A 36 0.51 -5.73 20.89
N LEU A 37 0.36 -7.04 21.10
CA LEU A 37 0.48 -8.05 20.05
C LEU A 37 -0.37 -7.67 18.81
N TRP A 38 -1.59 -7.18 19.05
CA TRP A 38 -2.55 -6.69 18.05
C TRP A 38 -2.42 -5.17 17.83
N SER A 39 -1.20 -4.71 17.56
CA SER A 39 -0.94 -3.31 17.17
C SER A 39 -1.62 -3.02 15.83
N PHE A 40 -2.59 -2.09 15.86
CA PHE A 40 -3.15 -1.44 14.67
C PHE A 40 -2.58 -0.03 14.45
N SER A 41 -1.48 0.28 15.15
CA SER A 41 -0.90 1.61 15.15
C SER A 41 -0.32 1.93 13.77
N SER A 42 -0.74 3.09 13.25
CA SER A 42 -0.20 3.75 12.08
C SER A 42 -0.19 2.91 10.80
N ILE A 43 -1.27 2.16 10.55
CA ILE A 43 -1.48 1.38 9.31
C ILE A 43 -1.24 2.23 8.05
N GLN A 44 -1.57 3.51 8.10
CA GLN A 44 -1.34 4.47 7.01
C GLN A 44 0.14 4.67 6.69
N THR A 45 1.08 4.35 7.57
CA THR A 45 2.52 4.52 7.33
C THR A 45 3.20 3.24 6.85
N LEU A 46 2.48 2.12 6.87
CA LEU A 46 3.01 0.80 6.53
C LEU A 46 3.11 0.65 5.01
N LEU A 47 4.28 0.21 4.55
CA LEU A 47 4.54 0.03 3.13
C LEU A 47 3.62 -1.05 2.54
N GLY A 48 3.28 -2.08 3.32
CA GLY A 48 2.55 -3.24 2.85
C GLY A 48 1.10 -2.89 2.58
N PHE A 49 0.53 -2.06 3.45
CA PHE A 49 -0.78 -1.47 3.22
C PHE A 49 -0.84 -0.64 1.93
N TRP A 50 0.21 0.14 1.65
CA TRP A 50 0.32 0.95 0.43
C TRP A 50 0.44 0.05 -0.81
N ILE A 51 1.27 -0.99 -0.75
CA ILE A 51 1.44 -1.93 -1.85
C ILE A 51 0.12 -2.64 -2.14
N ILE A 52 -0.60 -3.15 -1.13
CA ILE A 52 -1.87 -3.85 -1.33
C ILE A 52 -2.93 -2.96 -1.96
N THR A 53 -3.11 -1.75 -1.41
CA THR A 53 -4.15 -0.84 -1.85
C THR A 53 -3.85 -0.29 -3.25
N ASN A 54 -2.61 0.11 -3.54
CA ASN A 54 -2.23 0.55 -4.89
C ASN A 54 -2.29 -0.58 -5.91
N THR A 55 -1.84 -1.79 -5.56
CA THR A 55 -1.95 -2.97 -6.44
C THR A 55 -3.40 -3.27 -6.78
N THR A 56 -4.30 -3.17 -5.79
CA THR A 56 -5.75 -3.33 -5.99
C THR A 56 -6.33 -2.25 -6.91
N ILE A 57 -5.93 -0.99 -6.74
CA ILE A 57 -6.33 0.11 -7.63
C ILE A 57 -5.90 -0.18 -9.06
N VAL A 58 -4.64 -0.55 -9.28
CA VAL A 58 -4.10 -0.87 -10.61
C VAL A 58 -4.88 -2.04 -11.26
N LEU A 59 -5.27 -3.04 -10.47
CA LEU A 59 -6.08 -4.16 -10.96
C LEU A 59 -7.50 -3.74 -11.38
N LEU A 60 -8.08 -2.75 -10.71
CA LEU A 60 -9.43 -2.24 -10.97
C LEU A 60 -9.49 -1.16 -12.06
N SER A 61 -8.35 -0.57 -12.42
CA SER A 61 -8.25 0.49 -13.42
C SER A 61 -8.47 0.05 -14.86
N THR A 62 -8.97 0.97 -15.69
CA THR A 62 -9.16 0.73 -17.14
C THR A 62 -7.98 1.13 -18.01
N SER A 63 -7.09 1.99 -17.52
CA SER A 63 -5.94 2.52 -18.26
C SER A 63 -4.79 2.86 -17.31
N ASN A 64 -3.58 3.01 -17.86
CA ASN A 64 -2.38 3.36 -17.12
C ASN A 64 -2.53 4.74 -16.45
N ILE A 65 -3.08 5.70 -17.19
CA ILE A 65 -3.37 7.05 -16.68
C ILE A 65 -4.37 6.97 -15.53
N CYS A 66 -5.43 6.15 -15.68
CA CYS A 66 -6.39 5.94 -14.61
C CYS A 66 -5.74 5.31 -13.37
N ALA A 67 -4.88 4.30 -13.53
CA ALA A 67 -4.16 3.69 -12.42
C ALA A 67 -3.27 4.68 -11.67
N GLY A 68 -2.49 5.50 -12.40
CA GLY A 68 -1.63 6.52 -11.81
C GLY A 68 -2.40 7.61 -11.07
N ILE A 69 -3.39 8.23 -11.73
CA ILE A 69 -4.20 9.31 -11.12
C ILE A 69 -5.02 8.77 -9.95
N SER A 70 -5.63 7.59 -10.08
CA SER A 70 -6.41 6.99 -8.99
C SER A 70 -5.52 6.64 -7.79
N SER A 71 -4.32 6.11 -8.01
CA SER A 71 -3.35 5.86 -6.94
C SER A 71 -2.93 7.17 -6.25
N PHE A 72 -2.56 8.21 -7.02
CA PHE A 72 -2.24 9.52 -6.46
C PHE A 72 -3.35 10.07 -5.58
N LEU A 73 -4.58 10.14 -6.12
CA LEU A 73 -5.73 10.71 -5.41
C LEU A 73 -6.10 9.89 -4.17
N TYR A 74 -6.02 8.57 -4.25
CA TYR A 74 -6.24 7.70 -3.11
C TYR A 74 -5.24 7.97 -1.99
N MET A 75 -3.94 7.96 -2.31
CA MET A 75 -2.86 8.17 -1.35
C MET A 75 -2.89 9.57 -0.75
N PHE A 76 -3.17 10.58 -1.58
CA PHE A 76 -3.31 11.95 -1.15
C PHE A 76 -4.52 12.14 -0.23
N GLY A 77 -5.69 11.60 -0.61
CA GLY A 77 -6.90 11.65 0.21
C GLY A 77 -6.75 10.95 1.56
N MET A 78 -6.07 9.79 1.57
CA MET A 78 -5.72 9.07 2.79
C MET A 78 -4.80 9.89 3.69
N THR A 79 -3.75 10.48 3.13
CA THR A 79 -2.79 11.29 3.90
C THR A 79 -3.46 12.56 4.45
N LEU A 80 -4.27 13.24 3.65
CA LEU A 80 -5.01 14.44 4.05
C LEU A 80 -5.97 14.15 5.21
N SER A 81 -6.74 13.08 5.13
CA SER A 81 -7.67 12.69 6.18
C SER A 81 -6.97 12.17 7.44
N PHE A 82 -5.89 11.39 7.30
CA PHE A 82 -5.13 10.86 8.42
C PHE A 82 -4.51 11.95 9.31
N TYR A 83 -3.87 12.96 8.68
CA TYR A 83 -3.28 14.09 9.41
C TYR A 83 -4.31 15.18 9.76
N GLY A 84 -5.32 15.40 8.91
CA GLY A 84 -6.41 16.33 9.17
C GLY A 84 -7.24 15.89 10.38
N LEU A 85 -7.61 14.61 10.45
CA LEU A 85 -8.33 14.06 11.59
C LEU A 85 -7.48 14.06 12.87
N GLN A 86 -6.16 13.90 12.76
CA GLN A 86 -5.25 14.07 13.91
C GLN A 86 -5.40 15.46 14.53
N ALA A 87 -5.41 16.51 13.70
CA ALA A 87 -5.53 17.88 14.19
C ALA A 87 -6.87 18.13 14.88
N ILE A 88 -7.95 17.52 14.37
CA ILE A 88 -9.28 17.63 14.97
C ILE A 88 -9.35 16.87 16.29
N LEU A 89 -8.95 15.59 16.29
CA LEU A 89 -8.99 14.75 17.49
C LEU A 89 -8.02 15.24 18.57
N GLY A 90 -6.89 15.82 18.19
CA GLY A 90 -5.92 16.41 19.11
C GLY A 90 -6.44 17.61 19.93
N MET A 91 -7.58 18.20 19.54
CA MET A 91 -8.27 19.20 20.37
C MET A 91 -9.05 18.59 21.54
N PHE A 92 -9.44 17.31 21.43
CA PHE A 92 -10.32 16.64 22.39
C PHE A 92 -9.65 15.49 23.15
N VAL A 93 -8.64 14.85 22.55
CA VAL A 93 -8.02 13.62 23.06
C VAL A 93 -6.51 13.84 23.24
N PRO A 94 -5.98 13.72 24.47
CA PRO A 94 -4.56 13.93 24.76
C PRO A 94 -3.62 13.01 23.98
N LEU A 95 -4.08 11.80 23.63
CA LEU A 95 -3.33 10.82 22.85
C LEU A 95 -2.90 11.37 21.47
N PHE A 96 -3.72 12.23 20.86
CA PHE A 96 -3.45 12.85 19.56
C PHE A 96 -2.94 14.29 19.68
N SER A 97 -2.54 14.71 20.89
CA SER A 97 -1.98 16.04 21.11
C SER A 97 -0.72 16.26 20.27
N GLY A 98 -0.48 17.51 19.88
CA GLY A 98 0.59 17.90 18.95
C GLY A 98 0.10 18.48 17.62
N GLY A 99 -1.22 18.61 17.43
CA GLY A 99 -1.82 19.35 16.31
C GLY A 99 -1.53 18.74 14.94
N PHE A 100 -1.55 19.57 13.90
CA PHE A 100 -1.30 19.14 12.53
C PHE A 100 0.20 18.93 12.28
N ARG A 101 0.62 17.68 12.06
CA ARG A 101 2.01 17.32 11.76
C ARG A 101 2.38 17.63 10.31
N PHE A 102 2.54 18.91 9.99
CA PHE A 102 2.74 19.41 8.62
C PHE A 102 3.92 18.76 7.89
N SER A 103 5.06 18.56 8.55
CA SER A 103 6.25 17.95 7.94
C SER A 103 5.98 16.52 7.45
N LEU A 104 5.31 15.69 8.27
CA LEU A 104 4.94 14.33 7.90
C LEU A 104 3.85 14.32 6.81
N PHE A 105 2.86 15.20 6.90
CA PHE A 105 1.87 15.37 5.85
C PHE A 105 2.52 15.67 4.49
N VAL A 106 3.48 16.60 4.44
CA VAL A 106 4.22 16.94 3.22
C VAL A 106 5.04 15.74 2.74
N LEU A 107 5.75 15.04 3.63
CA LEU A 107 6.55 13.86 3.27
C LEU A 107 5.69 12.77 2.60
N PHE A 108 4.58 12.36 3.23
CA PHE A 108 3.71 11.31 2.68
C PHE A 108 2.94 11.76 1.44
N THR A 109 2.61 13.05 1.35
CA THR A 109 2.05 13.63 0.12
C THR A 109 3.05 13.59 -1.02
N LEU A 110 4.32 13.93 -0.78
CA LEU A 110 5.38 13.81 -1.79
C LEU A 110 5.63 12.36 -2.18
N LEU A 111 5.55 11.42 -1.23
CA LEU A 111 5.68 9.99 -1.50
C LEU A 111 4.52 9.42 -2.34
N SER A 112 3.36 10.09 -2.37
CA SER A 112 2.26 9.68 -3.26
C SER A 112 2.60 9.82 -4.76
N ILE A 113 3.55 10.71 -5.11
CA ILE A 113 3.98 10.93 -6.50
C ILE A 113 4.71 9.70 -7.06
N PRO A 114 5.78 9.17 -6.44
CA PRO A 114 6.41 7.94 -6.92
C PRO A 114 5.45 6.74 -6.88
N CYS A 115 4.51 6.67 -5.93
CA CYS A 115 3.47 5.63 -5.94
C CYS A 115 2.57 5.72 -7.19
N ALA A 116 2.18 6.94 -7.59
CA ALA A 116 1.39 7.15 -8.80
C ALA A 116 2.15 6.75 -10.08
N ILE A 117 3.45 7.08 -10.14
CA ILE A 117 4.33 6.67 -11.25
C ILE A 117 4.46 5.14 -11.28
N ALA A 118 4.70 4.51 -10.12
CA ALA A 118 4.76 3.06 -10.00
C ALA A 118 3.46 2.40 -10.44
N ALA A 119 2.29 2.91 -10.02
CA ALA A 119 0.98 2.41 -10.43
C ALA A 119 0.74 2.54 -11.95
N TYR A 120 1.17 3.66 -12.54
CA TYR A 120 1.13 3.87 -13.98
C TYR A 120 1.96 2.82 -14.74
N ILE A 121 3.17 2.54 -14.25
CA ILE A 121 4.08 1.55 -14.85
C ILE A 121 3.55 0.13 -14.63
N LEU A 122 3.10 -0.21 -13.42
CA LEU A 122 2.59 -1.52 -13.07
C LEU A 122 1.39 -1.90 -13.94
N TYR A 123 0.55 -0.95 -14.34
CA TYR A 123 -0.57 -1.24 -15.25
C TYR A 123 -0.13 -1.88 -16.59
N TYR A 124 1.11 -1.66 -17.04
CA TYR A 124 1.64 -2.34 -18.23
C TYR A 124 1.73 -3.86 -18.08
N TRP A 125 1.58 -4.41 -16.86
CA TRP A 125 1.45 -5.84 -16.62
C TRP A 125 0.31 -6.49 -17.43
N ASN A 126 -0.68 -5.74 -17.91
CA ASN A 126 -1.82 -6.27 -18.65
C ASN A 126 -1.48 -6.50 -20.13
N ARG A 127 -0.29 -6.09 -20.59
CA ARG A 127 0.17 -6.33 -21.96
C ARG A 127 0.80 -7.71 -22.09
N GLU A 128 0.67 -8.34 -23.27
CA GLU A 128 1.04 -9.74 -23.51
C GLU A 128 2.54 -10.01 -23.74
N TYR A 129 3.43 -9.28 -23.08
CA TYR A 129 4.89 -9.46 -23.20
C TYR A 129 5.45 -10.32 -22.06
N ILE A 130 6.68 -10.85 -22.20
CA ILE A 130 7.34 -11.61 -21.13
C ILE A 130 7.55 -10.73 -19.87
N PHE A 131 7.75 -9.43 -20.04
CA PHE A 131 7.88 -8.45 -18.96
C PHE A 131 6.66 -8.35 -18.03
N ASN A 132 5.48 -8.81 -18.46
CA ASN A 132 4.30 -8.95 -17.60
C ASN A 132 4.61 -9.75 -16.33
N SER A 133 5.37 -10.84 -16.45
CA SER A 133 5.70 -11.72 -15.33
C SER A 133 6.63 -11.04 -14.33
N ILE A 134 7.44 -10.08 -14.78
CA ILE A 134 8.29 -9.25 -13.90
C ILE A 134 7.45 -8.18 -13.22
N LEU A 135 6.57 -7.48 -13.95
CA LEU A 135 5.73 -6.44 -13.35
C LEU A 135 4.77 -6.99 -12.29
N TYR A 136 4.22 -8.19 -12.51
CA TYR A 136 3.41 -8.87 -11.49
C TYR A 136 4.22 -9.32 -10.25
N SER A 137 5.53 -9.56 -10.39
CA SER A 137 6.36 -10.00 -9.27
C SER A 137 6.80 -8.86 -8.35
N LEU A 138 6.79 -7.62 -8.83
CA LEU A 138 7.24 -6.45 -8.06
C LEU A 138 6.42 -6.23 -6.77
N PRO A 139 5.08 -6.19 -6.79
CA PRO A 139 4.30 -6.02 -5.56
C PRO A 139 4.44 -7.18 -4.59
N ILE A 140 4.55 -8.41 -5.10
CA ILE A 140 4.71 -9.60 -4.28
C ILE A 140 6.06 -9.60 -3.57
N GLY A 141 7.14 -9.29 -4.31
CA GLY A 141 8.47 -9.27 -3.73
C GLY A 141 8.60 -8.17 -2.66
N ALA A 142 8.03 -6.99 -2.92
CA ALA A 142 8.02 -5.91 -1.93
C ALA A 142 7.26 -6.30 -0.65
N LEU A 143 6.06 -6.91 -0.78
CA LEU A 143 5.31 -7.42 0.37
C LEU A 143 6.04 -8.55 1.10
N ALA A 144 6.72 -9.45 0.37
CA ALA A 144 7.48 -10.54 0.97
C ALA A 144 8.71 -10.03 1.74
N ALA A 145 9.37 -8.99 1.23
CA ALA A 145 10.50 -8.34 1.90
C ALA A 145 10.05 -7.72 3.23
N GLU A 146 8.95 -6.97 3.21
CA GLU A 146 8.38 -6.36 4.40
C GLU A 146 7.88 -7.39 5.41
N ALA A 147 7.15 -8.42 4.96
CA ALA A 147 6.75 -9.53 5.82
C ALA A 147 7.94 -10.20 6.50
N THR A 148 9.08 -10.34 5.81
CA THR A 148 10.30 -10.92 6.39
C THR A 148 10.91 -10.01 7.44
N ALA A 149 11.01 -8.70 7.16
CA ALA A 149 11.55 -7.73 8.11
C ALA A 149 10.71 -7.64 9.40
N ILE A 150 9.38 -7.58 9.24
CA ILE A 150 8.46 -7.54 10.38
C ILE A 150 8.45 -8.86 11.12
N PHE A 151 8.62 -10.00 10.43
CA PHE A 151 8.75 -11.28 11.10
C PHE A 151 9.97 -11.32 12.03
N ILE A 152 11.12 -10.80 11.59
CA ILE A 152 12.32 -10.70 12.43
C ILE A 152 12.03 -9.77 13.62
N TYR A 153 11.46 -8.59 13.37
CA TYR A 153 11.09 -7.65 14.43
C TYR A 153 10.09 -8.24 15.45
N PHE A 154 9.12 -9.01 14.96
CA PHE A 154 8.13 -9.71 15.78
C PHE A 154 8.77 -10.78 16.67
N LEU A 155 9.79 -11.49 16.18
CA LEU A 155 10.52 -12.48 16.98
C LEU A 155 11.29 -11.83 18.14
N GLU A 156 11.80 -10.61 17.94
CA GLU A 156 12.58 -9.88 18.95
C GLU A 156 11.69 -9.13 19.96
N HIS A 157 10.61 -8.51 19.50
CA HIS A 157 9.80 -7.59 20.30
C HIS A 157 8.37 -8.06 20.60
N HIS A 158 7.89 -9.14 19.97
CA HIS A 158 6.55 -9.70 20.13
C HIS A 158 5.39 -8.71 19.88
N THR A 159 5.61 -7.72 19.01
CA THR A 159 4.62 -6.69 18.59
C THR A 159 4.41 -6.73 17.07
N PHE A 160 3.32 -6.12 16.57
CA PHE A 160 2.96 -6.03 15.13
C PHE A 160 2.46 -7.31 14.44
N LEU A 161 1.80 -8.21 15.18
CA LEU A 161 1.23 -9.44 14.59
C LEU A 161 0.22 -9.16 13.47
N PHE A 162 -0.62 -8.13 13.64
CA PHE A 162 -1.62 -7.77 12.64
C PHE A 162 -0.98 -7.40 11.29
N GLN A 163 0.08 -6.61 11.32
CA GLN A 163 0.80 -6.21 10.11
C GLN A 163 1.43 -7.42 9.42
N LEU A 164 2.10 -8.28 10.18
CA LEU A 164 2.67 -9.51 9.65
C LEU A 164 1.60 -10.38 8.96
N LEU A 165 0.44 -10.56 9.60
CA LEU A 165 -0.68 -11.32 9.02
C LEU A 165 -1.21 -10.67 7.74
N MET A 166 -1.36 -9.34 7.73
CA MET A 166 -1.84 -8.58 6.58
C MET A 166 -0.90 -8.71 5.39
N ASP A 167 0.42 -8.62 5.61
CA ASP A 167 1.42 -8.76 4.56
C ASP A 167 1.52 -10.19 4.06
N VAL A 168 1.52 -11.20 4.95
CA VAL A 168 1.52 -12.63 4.57
C VAL A 168 0.28 -12.98 3.74
N VAL A 169 -0.91 -12.54 4.17
CA VAL A 169 -2.15 -12.74 3.41
C VAL A 169 -2.08 -12.01 2.06
N GLY A 170 -1.55 -10.78 2.03
CA GLY A 170 -1.32 -10.02 0.81
C GLY A 170 -0.41 -10.75 -0.18
N VAL A 171 0.72 -11.29 0.29
CA VAL A 171 1.63 -12.12 -0.51
C VAL A 171 0.90 -13.31 -1.08
N ILE A 172 0.19 -14.09 -0.25
CA ILE A 172 -0.50 -15.32 -0.70
C ILE A 172 -1.57 -14.99 -1.75
N VAL A 173 -2.43 -14.01 -1.48
CA VAL A 173 -3.54 -13.64 -2.37
C VAL A 173 -3.01 -13.13 -3.71
N PHE A 174 -2.06 -12.19 -3.70
CA PHE A 174 -1.50 -11.67 -4.96
C PHE A 174 -0.64 -12.70 -5.68
N PHE A 175 0.10 -13.54 -4.96
CA PHE A 175 0.84 -14.63 -5.58
C PHE A 175 -0.10 -15.57 -6.34
N LEU A 176 -1.18 -16.04 -5.72
CA LEU A 176 -2.14 -16.92 -6.38
C LEU A 176 -2.86 -16.23 -7.55
N LEU A 177 -3.21 -14.96 -7.40
CA LEU A 177 -3.90 -14.19 -8.44
C LEU A 177 -2.98 -13.93 -9.65
N PHE A 178 -1.74 -13.53 -9.41
CA PHE A 178 -0.77 -13.21 -10.46
C PHE A 178 -0.12 -14.43 -11.06
N TYR A 179 0.09 -15.52 -10.31
CA TYR A 179 0.61 -16.76 -10.87
C TYR A 179 -0.30 -17.34 -11.97
N LYS A 180 -1.62 -17.18 -11.83
CA LYS A 180 -2.59 -17.56 -12.87
C LYS A 180 -2.56 -16.65 -14.09
N ARG A 181 -2.10 -15.40 -13.96
CA ARG A 181 -2.08 -14.39 -15.03
C ARG A 181 -0.70 -14.20 -15.68
N ALA A 182 0.36 -14.65 -15.01
CA ALA A 182 1.72 -14.53 -15.49
C ALA A 182 1.93 -15.42 -16.71
N LYS A 183 2.41 -14.83 -17.81
CA LYS A 183 2.71 -15.56 -19.04
C LYS A 183 3.80 -16.61 -18.84
N SER A 184 4.86 -16.27 -18.10
CA SER A 184 5.94 -17.20 -17.76
C SER A 184 6.02 -17.40 -16.24
N LYS A 185 5.52 -18.53 -15.78
CA LYS A 185 5.53 -18.92 -14.36
C LYS A 185 6.93 -19.01 -13.78
N LYS A 186 7.91 -19.49 -14.58
CA LYS A 186 9.32 -19.59 -14.15
C LYS A 186 9.93 -18.21 -13.90
N ILE A 187 9.74 -17.28 -14.86
CA ILE A 187 10.26 -15.91 -14.73
C ILE A 187 9.58 -15.18 -13.59
N PHE A 188 8.26 -15.36 -13.42
CA PHE A 188 7.52 -14.78 -12.30
C PHE A 188 8.07 -15.21 -10.94
N ILE A 189 8.31 -16.51 -10.71
CA ILE A 189 8.88 -16.99 -9.44
C ILE A 189 10.28 -16.41 -9.22
N VAL A 190 11.16 -16.51 -10.21
CA VAL A 190 12.54 -16.00 -10.10
C VAL A 190 12.54 -14.49 -9.84
N ALA A 191 11.72 -13.74 -10.56
CA ALA A 191 11.62 -12.30 -10.41
C ALA A 191 11.01 -11.91 -9.06
N SER A 192 10.10 -12.68 -8.47
CA SER A 192 9.55 -12.45 -7.12
C SER A 192 10.63 -12.62 -6.03
N VAL A 193 11.49 -13.63 -6.17
CA VAL A 193 12.60 -13.86 -5.23
C VAL A 193 13.62 -12.73 -5.35
N ILE A 194 14.02 -12.37 -6.58
CA ILE A 194 14.97 -11.28 -6.82
C ILE A 194 14.42 -9.95 -6.33
N SER A 195 13.16 -9.61 -6.63
CA SER A 195 12.56 -8.36 -6.17
C SER A 195 12.45 -8.30 -4.65
N SER A 196 12.12 -9.41 -3.98
CA SER A 196 12.11 -9.47 -2.52
C SER A 196 13.49 -9.22 -1.93
N LEU A 197 14.54 -9.86 -2.45
CA LEU A 197 15.91 -9.63 -1.97
C LEU A 197 16.35 -8.17 -2.16
N ILE A 198 16.10 -7.59 -3.34
CA ILE A 198 16.47 -6.20 -3.62
C ILE A 198 15.77 -5.26 -2.65
N VAL A 199 14.45 -5.41 -2.47
CA VAL A 199 13.69 -4.53 -1.56
C VAL A 199 14.18 -4.71 -0.12
N TYR A 200 14.44 -5.94 0.30
CA TYR A 200 14.97 -6.24 1.64
C TYR A 200 16.31 -5.56 1.93
N PHE A 201 17.25 -5.52 0.99
CA PHE A 201 18.55 -4.89 1.23
C PHE A 201 18.58 -3.37 1.01
N VAL A 202 17.66 -2.83 0.22
CA VAL A 202 17.62 -1.40 -0.12
C VAL A 202 16.82 -0.59 0.91
N PHE A 203 15.76 -1.17 1.48
CA PHE A 203 14.93 -0.46 2.46
C PHE A 203 15.53 -0.53 3.86
N PRO A 204 15.61 0.61 4.58
CA PRO A 204 15.90 0.62 6.00
C PRO A 204 14.63 0.21 6.75
N TRP A 205 14.62 -1.04 7.23
CA TRP A 205 13.53 -1.61 8.03
C TRP A 205 13.51 -1.09 9.47
#